data_AF-A0A8C8BJH4-F1
#
_entry.id   AF-A0A8C8BJH4-F1
#
_cell.length_a   1.000
_cell.length_b   1.000
_cell.length_c   1.000
_cell.angle_alpha   90.00
_cell.angle_beta   90.00
_cell.angle_gamma   90.00
#
_symmetry.space_group_name_H-M   'P 1'
#
loop_
_entity.id
_entity.type
_entity.pdbx_description
1 polymer ?
#
loop_
_entity_poly.entity_id
_entity_poly.type
_entity_poly.pdbx_seq_one_letter_code
_entity_poly.pdbx_strand_id
1 'polypeptide(L)'
;MLLLFGNNVICQEWVDSRYFFLFLGRCCYLEYIRLHLTETQRLLAEPVPGIKAEPDESNARYFHVVIAGPQDSPFEGGTFKLELFLPEEYPMAAPKVRFMTKIYHPNVDKLGRICLDILKDKWSPALQIRTVLLSIQALLSAPNPDDPLANDVAEQWKTNEAQAIETETIVAYSHSPSTLNVSAVVCLQVCEAC
;
A
#
# COMPACT_ATOMS: atom_id res chain seq x y z
N MET A 1 26.35 -23.65 36.36
CA MET A 1 27.12 -22.46 36.78
C MET A 1 26.53 -21.28 36.01
N LEU A 2 26.26 -20.14 36.64
CA LEU A 2 25.69 -18.96 35.98
C LEU A 2 26.80 -17.90 35.91
N LEU A 3 27.06 -17.37 34.71
CA LEU A 3 27.94 -16.20 34.54
C LEU A 3 27.09 -15.05 34.03
N LEU A 4 27.11 -13.94 34.76
CA LEU A 4 26.45 -12.69 34.40
C LEU A 4 27.35 -11.91 33.43
N PHE A 5 26.84 -11.60 32.24
CA PHE A 5 27.37 -10.55 31.38
C PHE A 5 26.27 -9.52 31.12
N GLY A 6 26.27 -8.45 31.91
CA GLY A 6 25.23 -7.41 31.87
C GLY A 6 23.84 -7.90 32.34
N ASN A 7 22.78 -7.17 31.95
CA ASN A 7 21.40 -7.37 32.40
C ASN A 7 20.67 -8.59 31.77
N ASN A 8 21.36 -9.52 31.12
CA ASN A 8 20.74 -10.70 30.52
C ASN A 8 21.32 -11.99 31.07
N VAL A 9 20.42 -12.92 31.45
CA VAL A 9 20.75 -14.26 31.94
C VAL A 9 20.76 -15.23 30.74
N ILE A 10 21.92 -15.83 30.45
CA ILE A 10 22.04 -16.91 29.45
C ILE A 10 22.39 -18.22 30.19
N CYS A 11 21.59 -19.26 29.97
CA CYS A 11 21.84 -20.60 30.52
C CYS A 11 23.04 -21.26 29.82
N GLN A 12 24.00 -21.75 30.62
CA GLN A 12 25.33 -22.20 30.17
C GLN A 12 25.37 -23.61 29.55
N GLU A 13 24.24 -24.20 29.15
CA GLU A 13 24.18 -25.54 28.52
C GLU A 13 24.13 -25.52 26.97
N TRP A 14 24.33 -24.36 26.33
CA TRP A 14 24.06 -24.19 24.89
C TRP A 14 25.29 -24.01 24.02
N VAL A 15 26.38 -24.75 24.32
CA VAL A 15 27.56 -24.85 23.44
C VAL A 15 27.61 -26.26 22.85
N ASP A 16 26.65 -26.59 21.98
CA ASP A 16 26.78 -27.76 21.11
C ASP A 16 26.24 -27.43 19.70
N SER A 17 27.18 -27.41 18.74
CA SER A 17 27.08 -26.75 17.43
C SER A 17 26.11 -27.38 16.42
N ARG A 18 25.19 -28.24 16.86
CA ARG A 18 24.16 -28.86 16.00
C ARG A 18 22.77 -28.27 16.14
N TYR A 19 22.52 -27.44 17.16
CA TYR A 19 21.21 -26.77 17.35
C TYR A 19 21.23 -25.27 17.11
N PHE A 20 22.40 -24.66 16.90
CA PHE A 20 22.54 -23.21 16.68
C PHE A 20 21.76 -22.73 15.44
N PHE A 21 21.78 -23.49 14.33
CA PHE A 21 21.01 -23.17 13.13
C PHE A 21 19.50 -23.33 13.30
N LEU A 22 19.05 -24.32 14.09
CA LEU A 22 17.64 -24.52 14.41
C LEU A 22 17.11 -23.46 15.39
N PHE A 23 17.96 -22.96 16.28
CA PHE A 23 17.61 -21.92 17.25
C PHE A 23 17.60 -20.51 16.65
N LEU A 24 18.54 -20.20 15.74
CA LEU A 24 18.46 -18.98 14.91
C LEU A 24 17.21 -18.99 14.04
N GLY A 25 16.88 -20.12 13.41
CA GLY A 25 15.64 -20.28 12.65
C GLY A 25 14.37 -20.09 13.49
N ARG A 26 14.32 -20.63 14.71
CA ARG A 26 13.18 -20.44 15.63
C ARG A 26 13.10 -19.04 16.25
N CYS A 27 14.22 -18.40 16.60
CA CYS A 27 14.22 -17.02 17.10
C CYS A 27 13.81 -16.03 16.00
N CYS A 28 14.38 -16.13 14.80
CA CYS A 28 13.97 -15.30 13.65
C CYS A 28 12.50 -15.53 13.29
N TYR A 29 11.99 -16.76 13.36
CA TYR A 29 10.57 -17.05 13.08
C TYR A 29 9.62 -16.49 14.16
N LEU A 30 10.02 -16.50 15.43
CA LEU A 30 9.24 -15.89 16.51
C LEU A 30 9.26 -14.36 16.44
N GLU A 31 10.40 -13.75 16.08
CA GLU A 31 10.47 -12.31 15.81
C GLU A 31 9.67 -11.91 14.56
N TYR A 32 9.68 -12.73 13.52
CA TYR A 32 8.84 -12.59 12.33
C TYR A 32 7.35 -12.60 12.68
N ILE A 33 6.87 -13.62 13.42
CA ILE A 33 5.46 -13.70 13.84
C ILE A 33 5.10 -12.49 14.70
N ARG A 34 6.01 -12.08 15.59
CA ARG A 34 5.82 -10.91 16.44
C ARG A 34 5.72 -9.64 15.60
N LEU A 35 6.55 -9.45 14.58
CA LEU A 35 6.50 -8.28 13.71
C LEU A 35 5.18 -8.21 12.94
N HIS A 36 4.75 -9.30 12.31
CA HIS A 36 3.49 -9.36 11.54
C HIS A 36 2.26 -9.08 12.41
N LEU A 37 2.21 -9.69 13.58
CA LEU A 37 1.10 -9.49 14.53
C LEU A 37 1.12 -8.07 15.09
N THR A 38 2.30 -7.54 15.42
CA THR A 38 2.42 -6.18 15.96
C THR A 38 2.05 -5.14 14.90
N GLU A 39 2.45 -5.33 13.65
CA GLU A 39 2.14 -4.41 12.55
C GLU A 39 0.65 -4.43 12.20
N THR A 40 0.05 -5.62 12.08
CA THR A 40 -1.39 -5.76 11.87
C THR A 40 -2.19 -5.13 13.01
N GLN A 41 -1.78 -5.38 14.26
CA GLN A 41 -2.43 -4.78 15.43
C GLN A 41 -2.31 -3.25 15.43
N ARG A 42 -1.16 -2.69 15.03
CA ARG A 42 -0.99 -1.24 14.92
C ARG A 42 -1.85 -0.63 13.83
N LEU A 43 -1.96 -1.27 12.66
CA LEU A 43 -2.85 -0.81 11.58
C LEU A 43 -4.32 -0.78 12.02
N LEU A 44 -4.75 -1.74 12.84
CA LEU A 44 -6.11 -1.80 13.37
C LEU A 44 -6.33 -0.82 14.54
N ALA A 45 -5.34 -0.66 15.41
CA ALA A 45 -5.44 0.23 16.58
C ALA A 45 -5.33 1.71 16.21
N GLU A 46 -4.53 2.04 15.19
CA GLU A 46 -4.26 3.39 14.71
C GLU A 46 -4.61 3.50 13.23
N PRO A 47 -5.91 3.60 12.89
CA PRO A 47 -6.35 3.71 11.50
C PRO A 47 -5.77 4.98 10.88
N VAL A 48 -5.25 4.85 9.67
CA VAL A 48 -4.73 5.98 8.91
C VAL A 48 -5.91 6.74 8.27
N PRO A 49 -6.00 8.07 8.38
CA PRO A 49 -7.07 8.83 7.75
C PRO A 49 -7.18 8.54 6.25
N GLY A 50 -8.38 8.18 5.79
CA GLY A 50 -8.63 7.86 4.38
C GLY A 50 -8.07 6.52 3.92
N ILE A 51 -7.49 5.69 4.81
CA ILE A 51 -6.98 4.36 4.44
C ILE A 51 -7.53 3.33 5.42
N LYS A 52 -8.22 2.32 4.87
CA LYS A 52 -8.70 1.16 5.61
C LYS A 52 -7.95 -0.07 5.12
N ALA A 53 -7.32 -0.82 6.02
CA ALA A 53 -6.60 -2.05 5.69
C ALA A 53 -7.02 -3.17 6.64
N GLU A 54 -7.65 -4.22 6.11
CA GLU A 54 -8.13 -5.36 6.88
C GLU A 54 -7.46 -6.65 6.40
N PRO A 55 -6.93 -7.50 7.30
CA PRO A 55 -6.40 -8.80 6.89
C PRO A 55 -7.54 -9.69 6.37
N ASP A 56 -7.22 -10.54 5.40
CA ASP A 56 -8.16 -11.54 4.89
C ASP A 56 -8.44 -12.63 5.95
N GLU A 57 -9.68 -13.09 6.01
CA GLU A 57 -10.14 -14.09 6.99
C GLU A 57 -9.48 -15.46 6.80
N SER A 58 -9.16 -15.82 5.56
CA SER A 58 -8.58 -17.13 5.21
C SER A 58 -7.06 -17.13 5.25
N ASN A 59 -6.44 -15.98 4.98
CA ASN A 59 -4.99 -15.85 4.91
C ASN A 59 -4.51 -14.48 5.39
N ALA A 60 -3.97 -14.45 6.62
CA ALA A 60 -3.45 -13.23 7.25
C ALA A 60 -2.26 -12.56 6.53
N ARG A 61 -1.73 -13.15 5.44
CA ARG A 61 -0.75 -12.51 4.55
C ARG A 61 -1.41 -11.61 3.50
N TYR A 62 -2.70 -11.79 3.24
CA TYR A 62 -3.48 -10.95 2.35
C TYR A 62 -4.20 -9.87 3.14
N PHE A 63 -4.27 -8.68 2.56
CA PHE A 63 -4.97 -7.53 3.11
C PHE A 63 -5.87 -6.92 2.03
N HIS A 64 -7.11 -6.68 2.41
CA HIS A 64 -8.07 -5.88 1.66
C HIS A 64 -7.89 -4.43 2.07
N VAL A 65 -7.40 -3.62 1.14
CA VAL A 65 -7.11 -2.22 1.39
C VAL A 65 -8.07 -1.34 0.59
N VAL A 66 -8.54 -0.28 1.23
CA VAL A 66 -9.38 0.75 0.63
C VAL A 66 -8.74 2.10 0.91
N ILE A 67 -8.37 2.82 -0.15
CA ILE A 67 -7.78 4.16 -0.09
C ILE A 67 -8.80 5.15 -0.64
N ALA A 68 -9.11 6.16 0.15
CA ALA A 68 -9.85 7.34 -0.29
C ALA A 68 -8.92 8.22 -1.13
N GLY A 69 -9.46 8.73 -2.24
CA GLY A 69 -8.77 9.71 -3.05
C GLY A 69 -8.34 10.92 -2.23
N PRO A 70 -7.08 11.39 -2.36
CA PRO A 70 -6.60 12.56 -1.63
C PRO A 70 -7.42 13.82 -1.94
N GLN A 71 -7.54 14.70 -0.95
CA GLN A 71 -8.09 16.04 -1.14
C GLN A 71 -7.19 16.85 -2.09
N ASP A 72 -7.78 17.80 -2.81
CA ASP A 72 -7.07 18.65 -3.77
C ASP A 72 -6.36 17.85 -4.89
N SER A 73 -6.86 16.64 -5.18
CA SER A 73 -6.39 15.78 -6.27
C SER A 73 -7.54 15.42 -7.21
N PRO A 74 -7.25 15.04 -8.47
CA PRO A 74 -8.28 14.55 -9.39
C PRO A 74 -9.05 13.33 -8.85
N PHE A 75 -8.49 12.64 -7.85
CA PHE A 75 -9.09 11.47 -7.25
C PHE A 75 -10.04 11.76 -6.09
N GLU A 76 -10.18 13.03 -5.68
CA GLU A 76 -11.00 13.42 -4.53
C GLU A 76 -12.43 12.87 -4.60
N GLY A 77 -12.92 12.34 -3.47
CA GLY A 77 -14.25 11.72 -3.37
C GLY A 77 -14.36 10.31 -3.98
N GLY A 78 -13.33 9.83 -4.67
CA GLY A 78 -13.22 8.45 -5.15
C GLY A 78 -12.74 7.47 -4.08
N THR A 79 -13.10 6.20 -4.23
CA THR A 79 -12.65 5.12 -3.33
C THR A 79 -12.01 3.99 -4.12
N PHE A 80 -10.74 3.70 -3.84
CA PHE A 80 -9.93 2.75 -4.60
C PHE A 80 -9.63 1.52 -3.75
N LYS A 81 -9.95 0.33 -4.28
CA LYS A 81 -9.66 -0.96 -3.65
C LYS A 81 -8.30 -1.44 -4.13
N LEU A 82 -7.49 -1.89 -3.18
CA LEU A 82 -6.17 -2.46 -3.42
C LEU A 82 -6.09 -3.83 -2.72
N GLU A 83 -5.29 -4.70 -3.28
CA GLU A 83 -4.88 -5.96 -2.67
C GLU A 83 -3.42 -5.83 -2.27
N LEU A 84 -3.11 -6.15 -1.02
CA LEU A 84 -1.76 -6.21 -0.49
C LEU A 84 -1.45 -7.65 -0.04
N PHE A 85 -0.29 -8.15 -0.43
CA PHE A 85 0.17 -9.49 -0.09
C PHE A 85 1.58 -9.46 0.50
N LEU A 86 1.76 -10.13 1.64
CA LEU A 86 3.03 -10.32 2.31
C LEU A 86 3.70 -11.63 1.85
N PRO A 87 4.76 -11.56 1.02
CA PRO A 87 5.48 -12.76 0.58
C PRO A 87 6.15 -13.51 1.73
N GLU A 88 6.59 -14.74 1.48
CA GLU A 88 7.24 -15.58 2.51
C GLU A 88 8.49 -14.92 3.08
N GLU A 89 9.19 -14.15 2.24
CA GLU A 89 10.42 -13.45 2.56
C GLU A 89 10.19 -12.08 3.24
N TYR A 90 8.95 -11.63 3.41
CA TYR A 90 8.68 -10.35 4.11
C TYR A 90 9.18 -10.41 5.56
N PRO A 91 9.89 -9.41 6.10
CA PRO A 91 10.10 -8.07 5.56
C PRO A 91 11.40 -7.91 4.74
N MET A 92 12.14 -8.99 4.46
CA MET A 92 13.33 -8.91 3.59
C MET A 92 12.95 -8.61 2.13
N ALA A 93 11.78 -9.07 1.69
CA ALA A 93 11.15 -8.65 0.44
C ALA A 93 9.98 -7.69 0.70
N ALA A 94 9.75 -6.76 -0.24
CA ALA A 94 8.65 -5.81 -0.20
C ALA A 94 7.28 -6.50 -0.26
N PRO A 95 6.23 -5.89 0.32
CA PRO A 95 4.87 -6.33 0.10
C PRO A 95 4.50 -6.15 -1.38
N LYS A 96 3.71 -7.08 -1.93
CA LYS A 96 3.15 -6.94 -3.27
C LYS A 96 1.84 -6.19 -3.17
N VAL A 97 1.72 -5.06 -3.87
CA VAL A 97 0.51 -4.23 -3.84
C VAL A 97 0.01 -4.00 -5.26
N ARG A 98 -1.30 -4.12 -5.46
CA ARG A 98 -1.96 -3.82 -6.74
C ARG A 98 -3.32 -3.17 -6.54
N PHE A 99 -3.69 -2.30 -7.46
CA PHE A 99 -5.06 -1.79 -7.56
C PHE A 99 -6.00 -2.87 -8.11
N MET A 100 -7.11 -3.06 -7.42
CA MET A 100 -8.25 -3.86 -7.87
C MET A 100 -9.27 -2.99 -8.59
N THR A 101 -9.40 -1.74 -8.16
CA THR A 101 -10.17 -0.71 -8.86
C THR A 101 -9.37 -0.21 -10.07
N LYS A 102 -10.01 -0.10 -11.25
CA LYS A 102 -9.37 0.48 -12.43
C LYS A 102 -9.13 1.98 -12.19
N ILE A 103 -7.91 2.42 -12.43
CA ILE A 103 -7.51 3.81 -12.27
C ILE A 103 -6.79 4.28 -13.53
N TYR A 104 -6.99 5.55 -13.87
CA TYR A 104 -6.23 6.22 -14.91
C TYR A 104 -5.14 7.02 -14.19
N HIS A 105 -3.87 6.59 -14.30
CA HIS A 105 -2.75 7.21 -13.59
C HIS A 105 -1.43 6.82 -14.28
N PRO A 106 -0.44 7.72 -14.46
CA PRO A 106 0.77 7.43 -15.24
C PRO A 106 1.65 6.32 -14.62
N ASN A 107 1.67 6.22 -13.29
CA ASN A 107 2.42 5.20 -12.56
C ASN A 107 1.62 3.93 -12.22
N VAL A 108 0.40 3.76 -12.78
CA VAL A 108 -0.40 2.54 -12.60
C VAL A 108 -0.79 1.97 -13.96
N ASP A 109 -0.56 0.67 -14.16
CA ASP A 109 -0.91 0.03 -15.43
C ASP A 109 -2.36 -0.50 -15.47
N LYS A 110 -2.77 -1.02 -16.63
CA LYS A 110 -4.12 -1.58 -16.85
C LYS A 110 -4.42 -2.83 -16.00
N LEU A 111 -3.40 -3.45 -15.40
CA LEU A 111 -3.52 -4.59 -14.49
C LEU A 111 -3.50 -4.17 -13.01
N GLY A 112 -3.37 -2.87 -12.73
CA GLY A 112 -3.30 -2.31 -11.39
C GLY A 112 -1.92 -2.39 -10.72
N ARG A 113 -0.86 -2.72 -11.47
CA ARG A 113 0.51 -2.73 -10.96
C ARG A 113 1.00 -1.29 -10.77
N ILE A 114 1.72 -1.06 -9.68
CA ILE A 114 2.15 0.28 -9.24
C ILE A 114 3.66 0.44 -9.48
N CYS A 115 4.08 1.56 -10.06
CA CYS A 115 5.48 1.95 -10.11
C CYS A 115 5.77 2.82 -8.89
N LEU A 116 6.37 2.21 -7.88
CA LEU A 116 6.82 2.92 -6.69
C LEU A 116 8.16 2.30 -6.24
N ASP A 117 9.17 3.13 -6.06
CA ASP A 117 10.55 2.72 -5.78
C ASP A 117 10.69 1.96 -4.45
N ILE A 118 9.93 2.34 -3.42
CA ILE A 118 9.89 1.63 -2.13
C ILE A 118 9.28 0.22 -2.22
N LEU A 119 8.58 -0.12 -3.32
CA LEU A 119 8.11 -1.48 -3.59
C LEU A 119 9.12 -2.32 -4.41
N LYS A 120 10.26 -1.73 -4.77
CA LYS A 120 11.29 -2.32 -5.62
C LYS A 120 12.66 -2.21 -4.94
N ASP A 121 13.53 -1.36 -5.47
CA ASP A 121 14.94 -1.23 -5.12
C ASP A 121 15.18 -0.42 -3.84
N LYS A 122 14.24 0.46 -3.47
CA LYS A 122 14.32 1.25 -2.23
C LYS A 122 13.56 0.63 -1.06
N TRP A 123 13.09 -0.61 -1.20
CA TRP A 123 12.50 -1.33 -0.08
C TRP A 123 13.53 -1.51 1.04
N SER A 124 13.09 -1.31 2.27
CA SER A 124 13.87 -1.61 3.47
C SER A 124 12.97 -2.33 4.48
N PRO A 125 13.47 -3.37 5.18
CA PRO A 125 12.73 -4.02 6.26
C PRO A 125 12.31 -3.08 7.41
N ALA A 126 12.87 -1.87 7.48
CA ALA A 126 12.47 -0.84 8.42
C ALA A 126 11.17 -0.10 8.00
N LEU A 127 10.77 -0.19 6.73
CA LEU A 127 9.51 0.35 6.24
C LEU A 127 8.35 -0.52 6.70
N GLN A 128 7.25 0.14 7.04
CA GLN A 128 6.02 -0.49 7.47
C GLN A 128 4.96 -0.40 6.37
N ILE A 129 4.01 -1.33 6.37
CA ILE A 129 2.80 -1.35 5.53
C ILE A 129 2.10 0.02 5.57
N ARG A 130 1.97 0.64 6.75
CA ARG A 130 1.36 1.98 6.87
C ARG A 130 2.08 3.03 6.01
N THR A 131 3.40 2.95 5.95
CA THR A 131 4.24 3.89 5.18
C THR A 131 4.06 3.63 3.70
N VAL A 132 4.02 2.35 3.31
CA VAL A 132 3.73 1.94 1.92
C VAL A 132 2.37 2.48 1.47
N LEU A 133 1.31 2.31 2.26
CA LEU A 133 -0.03 2.76 1.91
C LEU A 133 -0.12 4.29 1.83
N LEU A 134 0.54 5.01 2.74
CA LEU A 134 0.65 6.47 2.69
C LEU A 134 1.41 6.95 1.45
N SER A 135 2.51 6.28 1.07
CA SER A 135 3.24 6.60 -0.15
C SER A 135 2.42 6.36 -1.41
N ILE A 136 1.57 5.33 -1.44
CA ILE A 136 0.62 5.11 -2.55
C ILE A 136 -0.43 6.22 -2.60
N GLN A 137 -0.97 6.64 -1.45
CA GLN A 137 -1.92 7.76 -1.40
C GLN A 137 -1.25 9.08 -1.85
N ALA A 138 0.00 9.33 -1.46
CA ALA A 138 0.76 10.48 -1.91
C ALA A 138 1.04 10.45 -3.42
N LEU A 139 1.31 9.25 -3.98
CA LEU A 139 1.51 9.07 -5.42
C LEU A 139 0.26 9.50 -6.22
N LEU A 140 -0.94 9.25 -5.69
CA LEU A 140 -2.20 9.72 -6.33
C LEU A 140 -2.32 11.25 -6.34
N SER A 141 -1.70 11.96 -5.39
CA SER A 141 -1.71 13.43 -5.37
C SER A 141 -0.63 14.03 -6.27
N ALA A 142 0.49 13.32 -6.41
CA ALA A 142 1.68 13.78 -7.11
C ALA A 142 2.19 12.69 -8.07
N PRO A 143 1.60 12.57 -9.27
CA PRO A 143 2.05 11.61 -10.28
C PRO A 143 3.48 11.91 -10.72
N ASN A 144 4.21 10.86 -11.11
CA ASN A 144 5.57 10.97 -11.66
C ASN A 144 5.58 10.54 -13.14
N PRO A 145 5.40 11.46 -14.10
CA PRO A 145 5.35 11.13 -15.52
C PRO A 145 6.73 10.79 -16.13
N ASP A 146 7.83 10.89 -15.38
CA ASP A 146 9.18 10.56 -15.85
C ASP A 146 9.58 9.10 -15.65
N ASP A 147 8.86 8.36 -14.79
CA ASP A 147 8.96 6.90 -14.66
C ASP A 147 7.58 6.22 -14.80
N PRO A 148 6.97 6.26 -16.00
CA PRO A 148 5.62 5.79 -16.20
C PRO A 148 5.55 4.26 -16.38
N LEU A 149 4.45 3.68 -15.89
CA LEU A 149 4.02 2.33 -16.27
C LEU A 149 3.04 2.36 -17.44
N ALA A 150 2.25 3.43 -17.54
CA ALA A 150 1.31 3.67 -18.61
C ALA A 150 1.82 4.81 -19.49
N ASN A 151 2.58 4.47 -20.54
CA ASN A 151 3.20 5.46 -21.44
C ASN A 151 2.14 6.34 -22.13
N ASP A 152 0.99 5.77 -22.50
CA ASP A 152 -0.14 6.50 -23.08
C ASP A 152 -0.66 7.58 -22.13
N VAL A 153 -0.83 7.23 -20.86
CA VAL A 153 -1.29 8.17 -19.82
C VAL A 153 -0.23 9.24 -19.55
N ALA A 154 1.05 8.85 -19.46
CA ALA A 154 2.14 9.78 -19.19
C ALA A 154 2.38 10.76 -20.35
N GLU A 155 2.26 10.32 -21.60
CA GLU A 155 2.30 11.19 -22.77
C GLU A 155 1.14 12.19 -22.75
N GLN A 156 -0.07 11.75 -22.37
CA GLN A 156 -1.21 12.65 -22.23
C GLN A 156 -0.98 13.69 -21.13
N TRP A 157 -0.43 13.29 -19.98
CA TRP A 157 -0.03 14.20 -18.90
C TRP A 157 0.99 15.25 -19.38
N LYS A 158 1.98 14.87 -20.20
CA LYS A 158 3.00 15.80 -20.72
C LYS A 158 2.48 16.72 -21.83
N THR A 159 1.51 16.26 -22.62
CA THR A 159 1.00 17.00 -23.79
C THR A 159 -0.21 17.87 -23.45
N ASN A 160 -1.11 17.39 -22.59
CA ASN A 160 -2.32 18.10 -22.19
C ASN A 160 -2.73 17.70 -20.76
N GLU A 161 -2.06 18.31 -19.79
CA GLU A 161 -2.29 18.08 -18.36
C GLU A 161 -3.76 18.30 -17.95
N ALA A 162 -4.41 19.35 -18.47
CA ALA A 162 -5.80 19.65 -18.12
C ALA A 162 -6.76 18.53 -18.51
N GLN A 163 -6.58 17.93 -19.70
CA GLN A 163 -7.40 16.82 -20.17
C GLN A 163 -7.09 15.52 -19.41
N ALA A 164 -5.83 15.31 -19.00
CA ALA A 164 -5.46 14.18 -18.16
C ALA A 164 -6.16 14.28 -16.80
N ILE A 165 -6.10 15.44 -16.15
CA ILE A 165 -6.78 15.73 -14.87
C ILE A 165 -8.30 15.55 -14.98
N GLU A 166 -8.92 16.03 -16.07
CA GLU A 166 -10.34 15.85 -16.31
C GLU A 166 -10.70 14.36 -16.42
N THR A 167 -9.90 13.59 -17.16
CA THR A 167 -10.09 12.14 -17.32
C THR A 167 -9.98 11.41 -15.98
N GLU A 168 -8.98 11.77 -15.16
CA GLU A 168 -8.81 11.22 -13.82
C GLU A 168 -9.99 11.52 -12.91
N THR A 169 -10.51 12.75 -12.96
CA THR A 169 -11.68 13.18 -12.19
C THR A 169 -12.92 12.38 -12.55
N ILE A 170 -13.17 12.17 -13.85
CA ILE A 170 -14.28 11.33 -14.32
C ILE A 170 -14.14 9.89 -13.82
N VAL A 171 -12.92 9.34 -13.89
CA VAL A 171 -12.64 7.98 -13.42
C VAL A 171 -12.83 7.88 -11.90
N ALA A 172 -12.39 8.87 -11.13
CA ALA A 172 -12.57 8.92 -9.69
C ALA A 172 -14.04 8.96 -9.30
N TYR A 173 -14.83 9.80 -9.98
CA TYR A 173 -16.27 9.92 -9.75
C TYR A 173 -17.00 8.59 -10.00
N SER A 174 -16.60 7.84 -11.04
CA SER A 174 -17.21 6.52 -11.33
C SER A 174 -16.98 5.48 -10.23
N HIS A 175 -16.01 5.70 -9.35
CA HIS A 175 -15.68 4.83 -8.21
C HIS A 175 -16.03 5.47 -6.86
N SER A 176 -16.80 6.54 -6.85
CA SER A 176 -17.28 7.17 -5.62
C SER A 176 -18.40 6.34 -4.97
N PRO A 177 -18.41 6.13 -3.64
CA PRO A 177 -19.44 5.34 -2.95
C PRO A 177 -20.85 5.98 -3.00
N SER A 178 -20.96 7.28 -3.32
CA SER A 178 -22.23 7.99 -3.47
C SER A 178 -22.90 7.81 -4.84
N THR A 179 -22.31 7.02 -5.75
CA THR A 179 -22.83 6.75 -7.10
C THR A 179 -24.10 5.89 -7.15
N LEU A 180 -24.78 5.61 -6.03
CA LEU A 180 -26.10 4.94 -6.07
C LEU A 180 -27.26 5.88 -6.50
N ASN A 181 -27.01 7.16 -6.81
CA ASN A 181 -28.01 8.12 -7.29
C ASN A 181 -27.54 8.89 -8.56
N VAL A 182 -27.22 8.16 -9.64
CA VAL A 182 -26.56 8.72 -10.84
C VAL A 182 -27.47 9.44 -11.86
N SER A 183 -28.73 9.76 -11.56
CA SER A 183 -29.55 10.58 -12.48
C SER A 183 -29.45 12.09 -12.26
N ALA A 184 -28.88 12.57 -11.16
CA ALA A 184 -28.99 14.00 -10.78
C ALA A 184 -27.71 14.84 -10.94
N VAL A 185 -26.52 14.26 -10.75
CA VAL A 185 -25.30 15.08 -10.56
C VAL A 185 -24.61 15.46 -11.86
N VAL A 186 -24.70 14.64 -12.92
CA VAL A 186 -24.15 14.98 -14.25
C VAL A 186 -24.82 16.23 -14.84
N CYS A 187 -26.02 16.60 -14.36
CA CYS A 187 -26.73 17.78 -14.83
C CYS A 187 -26.26 19.09 -14.15
N LEU A 188 -25.60 19.04 -12.99
CA LEU A 188 -25.28 20.24 -12.21
C LEU A 188 -23.94 20.89 -12.58
N GLN A 189 -22.90 20.12 -12.91
CA GLN A 189 -21.59 20.70 -13.25
C GLN A 189 -21.48 21.23 -14.70
N VAL A 190 -22.42 20.88 -15.58
CA VAL A 190 -22.48 21.43 -16.95
C VAL A 190 -23.32 22.73 -16.99
N CYS A 191 -24.18 22.99 -16.01
CA CYS A 191 -25.06 24.16 -16.02
C CYS A 191 -24.45 25.46 -15.48
N GLU A 192 -23.28 25.43 -14.81
CA GLU A 192 -22.64 26.67 -14.32
C GLU A 192 -21.77 27.38 -15.39
N ALA A 193 -21.74 26.86 -16.62
CA ALA A 193 -21.02 27.45 -17.75
C ALA A 193 -21.93 27.97 -18.89
N CYS A 194 -23.24 28.16 -18.64
CA CYS A 194 -24.17 28.84 -19.56
C CYS A 194 -24.73 30.14 -18.97
#